data_AF-A0A267H0D4-F1
#
_entry.id   AF-A0A267H0D4-F1
#
_cell.length_a   1.000
_cell.length_b   1.000
_cell.length_c   1.000
_cell.angle_alpha   90.00
_cell.angle_beta   90.00
_cell.angle_gamma   90.00
#
_symmetry.space_group_name_H-M   'P 1'
#
loop_
_entity.id
_entity.type
_entity.pdbx_description
1 polymer ?
#
loop_
_entity_poly.entity_id
_entity_poly.type
_entity_poly.pdbx_seq_one_letter_code
_entity_poly.pdbx_strand_id
1 'polypeptide(L)'
;ATCVDPIDGSDHLEGESWTNMCHDFRCDSSGNTILPTSVKKCVAADFSCKPIGAAPFRCRNIDGEERENCQCIDKDGEAVLVVDN
;
A
#
# COMPACT_ATOMS: atom_id res chain seq x y z
N ALA A 1 16.43 11.13 14.82
CA ALA A 1 15.56 11.87 13.88
C ALA A 1 14.11 11.39 14.01
N THR A 2 13.14 12.12 13.43
CA THR A 2 11.73 11.70 13.37
C THR A 2 11.30 11.65 11.93
N CYS A 3 10.57 10.60 11.55
CA CYS A 3 9.99 10.42 10.23
C CYS A 3 8.47 10.61 10.32
N VAL A 4 7.87 11.00 9.19
CA VAL A 4 6.42 11.13 9.08
C VAL A 4 5.92 10.05 8.13
N ASP A 5 4.87 9.34 8.53
CA ASP A 5 4.17 8.40 7.66
C ASP A 5 3.53 9.18 6.49
N PRO A 6 3.90 8.88 5.23
CA PRO A 6 3.37 9.60 4.08
C PRO A 6 1.87 9.35 3.81
N ILE A 7 1.27 8.34 4.45
CA ILE A 7 -0.14 7.98 4.27
C ILE A 7 -1.04 8.74 5.24
N ASP A 8 -0.72 8.74 6.54
CA ASP A 8 -1.59 9.33 7.58
C ASP A 8 -0.96 10.48 8.37
N GLY A 9 0.32 10.76 8.16
CA GLY A 9 1.03 11.84 8.83
C GLY A 9 1.51 11.52 10.24
N SER A 10 1.46 10.26 10.69
CA SER A 10 1.93 9.86 12.02
C SER A 10 3.44 10.02 12.16
N ASP A 11 3.89 10.45 13.34
CA ASP A 11 5.32 10.55 13.66
C ASP A 11 5.88 9.18 14.08
N HIS A 12 7.01 8.80 13.50
CA HIS A 12 7.77 7.58 13.83
C HIS A 12 9.21 7.92 14.19
N LEU A 13 9.77 7.17 15.14
CA LEU A 13 11.12 7.40 15.62
C LEU A 13 12.16 6.78 14.69
N GLU A 14 13.37 7.33 14.72
CA GLU A 14 14.53 6.74 14.04
C GLU A 14 14.71 5.24 14.39
N GLY A 15 14.91 4.42 13.36
CA GLY A 15 15.07 2.98 13.49
C GLY A 15 13.75 2.21 13.59
N GLU A 16 12.62 2.91 13.76
CA GLU A 16 11.30 2.30 13.74
C GLU A 16 10.95 1.79 12.34
N SER A 17 10.27 0.66 12.29
CA SER A 17 9.65 0.13 11.08
C SER A 17 8.17 -0.07 11.36
N TRP A 18 7.34 0.34 10.43
CA TRP A 18 5.89 0.26 10.56
C TRP A 18 5.25 -0.19 9.25
N THR A 19 4.04 -0.70 9.36
CA THR A 19 3.23 -1.11 8.20
C THR A 19 1.99 -0.25 8.21
N ASN A 20 1.70 0.41 7.09
CA ASN A 20 0.47 1.17 6.91
C ASN A 20 -0.17 0.82 5.57
N MET A 21 -1.48 0.57 5.62
CA MET A 21 -2.26 -0.11 4.60
C MET A 21 -1.59 -1.42 4.13
N CYS A 22 -0.80 -1.36 3.06
CA CYS A 22 -0.11 -2.51 2.48
C CYS A 22 1.36 -2.22 2.15
N HIS A 23 1.89 -1.13 2.70
CA HIS A 23 3.27 -0.71 2.54
C HIS A 23 4.01 -0.86 3.85
N ASP A 24 5.21 -1.42 3.76
CA ASP A 24 6.16 -1.45 4.86
C ASP A 24 7.08 -0.24 4.71
N PHE A 25 7.29 0.46 5.81
CA PHE A 25 8.11 1.66 5.92
C PHE A 25 9.17 1.49 7.01
N ARG A 26 10.24 2.26 6.90
CA ARG A 26 11.26 2.38 7.94
C ARG A 26 11.76 3.81 8.03
N CYS A 27 12.00 4.28 9.25
CA CYS A 27 12.69 5.54 9.48
C CYS A 27 14.20 5.28 9.53
N ASP A 28 14.95 5.86 8.59
CA ASP A 28 16.41 5.76 8.59
C ASP A 28 17.08 6.71 9.61
N SER A 29 18.38 6.55 9.81
CA SER A 29 19.18 7.39 10.73
C SER A 29 19.28 8.85 10.33
N SER A 30 18.87 9.20 9.10
CA SER A 30 18.84 10.57 8.60
C SER A 30 17.47 11.22 8.75
N GLY A 31 16.46 10.48 9.23
CA GLY A 31 15.08 10.98 9.35
C GLY A 31 14.28 10.89 8.05
N ASN A 32 14.70 10.05 7.10
CA ASN A 32 13.93 9.79 5.89
C ASN A 32 13.07 8.53 6.08
N THR A 33 11.81 8.64 5.68
CA THR A 33 10.95 7.48 5.48
C THR A 33 11.39 6.75 4.21
N ILE A 34 11.82 5.51 4.37
CA ILE A 34 12.18 4.63 3.25
C ILE A 34 11.16 3.50 3.15
N LEU A 35 10.94 2.98 1.93
CA LEU A 35 10.14 1.79 1.67
C LEU A 35 11.09 0.59 1.52
N PRO A 36 11.38 -0.17 2.59
CA PRO A 36 12.33 -1.28 2.55
C PRO A 36 11.90 -2.42 1.61
N THR A 37 10.59 -2.58 1.37
CA THR A 37 10.06 -3.58 0.45
C THR A 37 9.62 -2.95 -0.86
N SER A 38 10.20 -3.39 -1.97
CA SER A 38 9.69 -3.10 -3.33
C SER A 38 8.42 -3.89 -3.66
N VAL A 39 7.92 -4.71 -2.73
CA VAL A 39 6.74 -5.55 -2.93
C VAL A 39 5.51 -4.66 -2.84
N LYS A 40 5.11 -4.13 -4.00
CA LYS A 40 3.90 -3.33 -4.11
C LYS A 40 2.67 -4.22 -4.05
N LYS A 41 1.67 -3.80 -3.30
CA LYS A 41 0.45 -4.55 -3.01
C LYS A 41 -0.74 -3.62 -3.13
N CYS A 42 -1.89 -4.17 -3.47
CA CYS A 42 -3.15 -3.44 -3.49
C CYS A 42 -3.98 -3.74 -2.25
N VAL A 43 -4.80 -2.78 -1.82
CA VAL A 43 -5.75 -2.96 -0.72
C VAL A 43 -7.08 -3.48 -1.26
N ALA A 44 -7.52 -4.65 -0.82
CA ALA A 44 -8.83 -5.20 -1.16
C ALA A 44 -9.95 -4.58 -0.29
N ALA A 45 -11.21 -4.84 -0.62
CA ALA A 45 -12.38 -4.32 0.10
C ALA A 45 -12.46 -4.81 1.56
N ASP A 46 -11.88 -5.97 1.84
CA ASP A 46 -11.75 -6.56 3.17
C ASP A 46 -10.49 -6.06 3.92
N PHE A 47 -9.84 -5.01 3.42
CA PHE A 47 -8.57 -4.47 3.92
C PHE A 47 -7.39 -5.44 3.84
N SER A 48 -7.52 -6.56 3.13
CA SER A 48 -6.41 -7.47 2.91
C SER A 48 -5.46 -6.96 1.82
N CYS A 49 -4.17 -7.20 2.00
CA CYS A 49 -3.16 -6.83 1.02
C CYS A 49 -3.00 -7.91 -0.04
N LYS A 50 -3.26 -7.54 -1.29
CA LYS A 50 -3.14 -8.42 -2.45
C LYS A 50 -1.84 -8.15 -3.21
N PRO A 51 -1.04 -9.18 -3.53
CA PRO A 51 0.17 -8.99 -4.34
C PRO A 51 -0.17 -8.64 -5.79
N ILE A 52 0.80 -8.07 -6.51
CA ILE A 52 0.71 -7.91 -7.96
C ILE A 52 0.35 -9.25 -8.62
N GLY A 53 -0.59 -9.21 -9.57
CA GLY A 53 -1.10 -10.37 -10.29
C GLY A 53 -2.27 -11.08 -9.60
N ALA A 54 -2.63 -10.71 -8.37
CA ALA A 54 -3.81 -11.25 -7.71
C ALA A 54 -5.09 -10.85 -8.48
N ALA A 55 -5.91 -11.83 -8.82
CA ALA A 55 -7.27 -11.69 -9.35
C ALA A 55 -7.99 -13.05 -9.30
N PRO A 56 -9.34 -13.07 -9.32
CA PRO A 56 -10.23 -11.95 -9.02
C PRO A 56 -10.35 -11.75 -7.50
N PHE A 57 -10.58 -10.52 -7.04
CA PHE A 57 -10.94 -10.24 -5.66
C PHE A 57 -11.83 -9.00 -5.53
N ARG A 58 -12.54 -8.89 -4.39
CA ARG A 58 -13.36 -7.72 -4.08
C ARG A 58 -12.50 -6.51 -3.75
N CYS A 59 -12.69 -5.38 -4.41
CA CYS A 59 -12.04 -4.11 -4.07
C CYS A 59 -13.07 -2.97 -3.95
N ARG A 60 -12.64 -1.86 -3.36
CA ARG A 60 -13.43 -0.63 -3.26
C ARG A 60 -12.82 0.42 -4.18
N ASN A 61 -13.61 1.02 -5.06
CA ASN A 61 -13.14 2.10 -5.91
C ASN A 61 -12.97 3.40 -5.11
N ILE A 62 -12.45 4.46 -5.75
CA ILE A 62 -12.27 5.77 -5.12
C ILE A 62 -13.59 6.39 -4.63
N ASP A 63 -14.72 6.02 -5.25
CA ASP A 63 -16.06 6.47 -4.89
C ASP A 63 -16.68 5.68 -3.71
N GLY A 64 -15.98 4.67 -3.20
CA GLY A 64 -16.45 3.83 -2.09
C GLY A 64 -17.34 2.66 -2.50
N GLU A 65 -17.61 2.47 -3.79
CA GLU A 65 -18.37 1.34 -4.33
C GLU A 65 -17.54 0.06 -4.34
N GLU A 66 -18.14 -1.03 -3.91
CA GLU A 66 -17.51 -2.35 -3.97
C GLU A 66 -17.68 -2.99 -5.34
N ARG A 67 -16.59 -3.59 -5.83
CA ARG A 67 -16.52 -4.30 -7.11
C ARG A 67 -15.97 -5.70 -6.86
N GLU A 68 -16.51 -6.71 -7.54
CA GLU A 68 -16.17 -8.12 -7.29
C GLU A 68 -14.99 -8.64 -8.13
N ASN A 69 -14.74 -8.03 -9.29
CA ASN A 69 -13.73 -8.46 -10.26
C ASN A 69 -12.55 -7.49 -10.33
N CYS A 70 -11.86 -7.29 -9.21
CA CYS A 70 -10.66 -6.47 -9.21
C CYS A 70 -9.40 -7.30 -9.40
N GLN A 71 -8.40 -6.67 -10.02
CA GLN A 71 -7.06 -7.19 -10.17
C GLN A 71 -6.06 -6.15 -9.65
N CYS A 72 -5.02 -6.65 -8.97
CA CYS A 72 -3.86 -5.84 -8.62
C CYS A 72 -2.81 -5.98 -9.72
N ILE A 73 -2.45 -4.89 -10.39
CA ILE A 73 -1.43 -4.89 -11.45
C ILE A 73 -0.28 -3.97 -11.08
N ASP A 74 0.90 -4.24 -11.66
CA ASP A 74 2.00 -3.29 -11.65
C ASP A 74 1.86 -2.38 -12.88
N LYS A 75 1.77 -1.08 -12.64
CA LYS A 75 1.66 -0.06 -13.69
C LYS A 75 2.71 1.01 -13.43
N ASP A 76 3.65 1.15 -14.35
CA ASP A 76 4.79 2.07 -14.26
C ASP A 76 5.60 1.88 -12.97
N GLY A 77 5.67 0.63 -12.51
CA GLY A 77 6.31 0.25 -11.28
C GLY A 77 5.50 0.57 -10.04
N GLU A 78 4.22 0.98 -10.09
CA GLU A 78 3.31 1.17 -8.94
C GLU A 78 2.21 0.09 -8.88
N ALA A 79 1.77 -0.32 -7.68
CA ALA A 79 0.62 -1.21 -7.54
C ALA A 79 -0.69 -0.45 -7.76
N VAL A 80 -1.46 -0.86 -8.76
CA VAL A 80 -2.73 -0.23 -9.13
C VAL A 80 -3.86 -1.26 -9.11
N LEU A 81 -4.98 -0.87 -8.50
CA LEU A 81 -6.24 -1.60 -8.57
C LEU A 81 -6.93 -1.29 -9.89
N VAL A 82 -7.23 -2.32 -10.66
CA VAL A 82 -8.10 -2.22 -11.85
C VAL A 82 -9.34 -3.05 -11.63
N VAL A 83 -10.47 -2.54 -12.10
CA VAL A 83 -11.75 -3.25 -12.09
C VAL A 83 -11.93 -3.83 -13.49
N ASP A 84 -11.95 -5.16 -13.59
CA ASP A 84 -12.29 -5.87 -14.83
C ASP A 84 -13.82 -5.81 -14.98
N ASN A 85 -14.30 -5.25 -16.11
CA ASN A 85 -15.73 -5.08 -16.41
C ASN A 85 -16.31 -6.33 -17.08
#